data_AF-A0A523T5W1-F1
#
_entry.id   AF-A0A523T5W1-F1
#
_cell.length_a   1.000
_cell.length_b   1.000
_cell.length_c   1.000
_cell.angle_alpha   90.00
_cell.angle_beta   90.00
_cell.angle_gamma   90.00
#
_symmetry.space_group_name_H-M   'P 1'
#
loop_
_entity.id
_entity.type
_entity.pdbx_description
1 polymer ?
#
loop_
_entity_poly.entity_id
_entity_poly.type
_entity_poly.pdbx_seq_one_letter_code
_entity_poly.pdbx_strand_id
1 'polypeptide(L)'
;KDDLGNPVDQLKIGAWYLRNIKKPDCAHEKQFAREGILLVVDDSGFKQGYEAVKTAYQILIKRKNPANIPVHAPERGPVIVNRQRANMLGVDISGKAFIEEFFDNALALEKYPK
;
A
#
# COMPACT_ATOMS: atom_id res chain seq x y z
N LYS A 1 -5.33 -8.73 18.67
CA LYS A 1 -5.99 -8.51 19.97
C LYS A 1 -4.92 -8.50 21.05
N ASP A 2 -5.15 -7.86 22.19
CA ASP A 2 -4.27 -8.01 23.36
C ASP A 2 -4.59 -9.30 24.14
N ASP A 3 -3.88 -9.55 25.24
CA ASP A 3 -4.07 -10.73 26.09
C ASP A 3 -5.46 -10.81 26.74
N LEU A 4 -6.20 -9.68 26.75
CA LEU A 4 -7.57 -9.57 27.25
C LEU A 4 -8.61 -9.68 26.13
N GLY A 5 -8.18 -9.88 24.88
CA GLY A 5 -9.07 -10.03 23.72
C GLY A 5 -9.56 -8.71 23.11
N ASN A 6 -9.04 -7.56 23.54
CA ASN A 6 -9.41 -6.26 23.00
C ASN A 6 -8.76 -6.00 21.63
N PRO A 7 -9.41 -5.26 20.72
CA PRO A 7 -8.77 -4.75 19.52
C PRO A 7 -7.55 -3.89 19.87
N VAL A 8 -6.48 -4.01 19.10
CA VAL A 8 -5.30 -3.15 19.21
C VAL A 8 -5.23 -2.30 17.97
N ASP A 9 -4.93 -1.01 18.13
CA ASP A 9 -4.72 -0.09 17.00
C ASP A 9 -3.65 -0.64 16.05
N GLN A 10 -3.99 -0.74 14.77
CA GLN A 10 -3.10 -1.27 13.74
C GLN A 10 -1.77 -0.53 13.70
N LEU A 11 -1.76 0.79 13.83
CA LEU A 11 -0.53 1.59 13.79
C LEU A 11 0.35 1.36 15.03
N LYS A 12 -0.22 0.95 16.16
CA LYS A 12 0.56 0.54 17.34
C LYS A 12 1.36 -0.72 17.04
N ILE A 13 0.72 -1.70 16.39
CA ILE A 13 1.39 -2.93 15.94
C ILE A 13 2.38 -2.62 14.82
N GLY A 14 2.03 -1.74 13.87
CA GLY A 14 2.94 -1.26 12.83
C GLY A 14 4.21 -0.63 13.42
N ALA A 15 4.08 0.25 14.41
CA ALA A 15 5.23 0.87 15.06
C ALA A 15 6.13 -0.15 15.75
N TRP A 16 5.54 -1.15 16.42
CA TRP A 16 6.28 -2.27 16.99
C TRP A 16 7.00 -3.08 15.88
N TYR A 17 6.29 -3.42 14.79
CA TYR A 17 6.84 -4.17 13.67
C TYR A 17 8.06 -3.47 13.06
N LEU A 18 7.96 -2.17 12.77
CA LEU A 18 9.05 -1.40 12.18
C LEU A 18 10.28 -1.35 13.09
N ARG A 19 10.09 -1.30 14.41
CA ARG A 19 11.19 -1.29 15.39
C ARG A 19 11.89 -2.63 15.52
N ASN A 20 11.14 -3.73 15.46
CA ASN A 20 11.63 -5.06 15.81
C ASN A 20 12.03 -5.89 14.58
N ILE A 21 11.36 -5.71 13.45
CA ILE A 21 11.65 -6.47 12.23
C ILE A 21 12.66 -5.70 11.38
N LYS A 22 13.82 -6.33 11.16
CA LYS A 22 14.99 -5.76 10.45
C LYS A 22 15.16 -6.28 9.02
N LYS A 23 14.15 -6.97 8.49
CA LYS A 23 14.14 -7.42 7.10
C LYS A 23 13.44 -6.37 6.22
N PRO A 24 13.92 -6.13 5.00
CA PRO A 24 13.18 -5.36 3.99
C PRO A 24 11.80 -5.96 3.74
N ASP A 25 10.82 -5.12 3.50
CA ASP A 25 9.42 -5.48 3.31
C ASP A 25 8.81 -4.78 2.09
N CYS A 26 7.82 -5.43 1.48
CA CYS A 26 7.08 -4.86 0.36
C CYS A 26 5.57 -5.13 0.48
N ALA A 27 4.77 -4.24 -0.08
CA ALA A 27 3.31 -4.38 -0.12
C ALA A 27 2.73 -3.82 -1.44
N HIS A 28 1.41 -3.90 -1.59
CA HIS A 28 0.69 -3.60 -2.84
C HIS A 28 -0.27 -2.40 -2.75
N GLU A 29 -0.44 -1.79 -1.57
CA GLU A 29 -1.29 -0.61 -1.41
C GLU A 29 -0.49 0.56 -0.86
N LYS A 30 -0.70 1.75 -1.45
CA LYS A 30 -0.03 3.00 -1.06
C LYS A 30 -0.10 3.30 0.45
N GLN A 31 -1.18 2.89 1.12
CA GLN A 31 -1.34 3.05 2.56
C GLN A 31 -0.18 2.42 3.34
N PHE A 32 0.30 1.23 2.96
CA PHE A 32 1.35 0.54 3.70
C PHE A 32 2.69 1.27 3.64
N ALA A 33 3.04 1.89 2.51
CA ALA A 33 4.24 2.74 2.42
C ALA A 33 4.12 3.98 3.32
N ARG A 34 2.92 4.57 3.39
CA ARG A 34 2.64 5.70 4.31
C ARG A 34 2.72 5.29 5.78
N GLU A 35 2.26 4.08 6.11
CA GLU A 35 2.32 3.54 7.47
C GLU A 35 3.74 3.16 7.88
N GLY A 36 4.60 2.78 6.93
CA GLY A 36 6.04 2.63 7.13
C GLY A 36 6.70 1.42 6.47
N ILE A 37 5.99 0.63 5.66
CA ILE A 37 6.60 -0.43 4.84
C ILE A 37 7.58 0.19 3.83
N LEU A 38 8.69 -0.49 3.57
CA LEU A 38 9.81 0.04 2.80
C LEU A 38 9.42 0.36 1.36
N LEU A 39 8.81 -0.60 0.65
CA LEU A 39 8.54 -0.51 -0.78
C LEU A 39 7.10 -0.91 -1.10
N VAL A 40 6.42 -0.15 -1.95
CA VAL A 40 5.10 -0.50 -2.47
C VAL A 40 5.07 -0.30 -3.97
N VAL A 41 4.38 -1.20 -4.67
CA VAL A 41 3.84 -0.91 -6.01
C VAL A 41 2.34 -0.84 -5.85
N ASP A 42 1.76 0.35 -6.01
CA ASP A 42 0.35 0.57 -5.66
C ASP A 42 -0.59 -0.05 -6.70
N ASP A 43 -1.45 -0.96 -6.28
CA ASP A 43 -2.50 -1.54 -7.16
C ASP A 43 -3.67 -0.56 -7.38
N SER A 44 -3.72 0.53 -6.61
CA SER A 44 -4.69 1.63 -6.69
C SER A 44 -6.15 1.18 -6.65
N GLY A 45 -6.72 1.12 -5.44
CA GLY A 45 -8.16 0.84 -5.25
C GLY A 45 -9.08 1.82 -6.02
N PHE A 46 -8.62 3.05 -6.27
CA PHE A 46 -9.35 4.00 -7.13
C PHE A 46 -9.47 3.50 -8.58
N LYS A 47 -8.36 3.08 -9.20
CA LYS A 47 -8.37 2.56 -10.58
C LYS A 47 -9.21 1.28 -10.66
N GLN A 48 -9.09 0.39 -9.68
CA GLN A 48 -9.90 -0.82 -9.60
C GLN A 48 -11.40 -0.50 -9.51
N GLY A 49 -11.80 0.42 -8.65
CA GLY A 49 -13.19 0.87 -8.53
C GLY A 49 -13.71 1.52 -9.81
N TYR A 50 -12.89 2.32 -10.48
CA TYR A 50 -13.23 2.93 -11.76
C TYR A 50 -13.51 1.90 -12.86
N GLU A 51 -12.64 0.91 -13.04
CA GLU A 51 -12.86 -0.18 -14.01
C GLU A 51 -14.06 -1.07 -13.66
N ALA A 52 -14.30 -1.29 -12.36
CA ALA A 52 -15.49 -2.01 -11.90
C ALA A 52 -16.79 -1.27 -12.30
N VAL A 53 -16.84 0.06 -12.10
CA VAL A 53 -18.02 0.86 -12.48
C VAL A 53 -18.18 0.95 -13.99
N LYS A 54 -17.10 1.05 -14.75
CA LYS A 54 -17.15 0.95 -16.23
C LYS A 54 -17.78 -0.37 -16.67
N THR A 55 -17.40 -1.47 -16.04
CA THR A 55 -17.98 -2.79 -16.30
C THR A 55 -19.46 -2.83 -15.94
N ALA A 56 -19.83 -2.31 -14.76
CA ALA A 56 -21.22 -2.20 -14.35
C ALA A 56 -22.06 -1.39 -15.34
N TYR A 57 -21.54 -0.29 -15.87
CA TYR A 57 -22.21 0.52 -16.89
C TYR A 57 -22.46 -0.26 -18.21
N GLN A 58 -21.49 -1.08 -18.65
CA GLN A 58 -21.67 -1.93 -19.83
C GLN A 58 -22.80 -2.95 -19.65
N ILE A 59 -22.96 -3.47 -18.43
CA ILE A 59 -24.01 -4.44 -18.11
C ILE A 59 -25.37 -3.74 -17.96
N LEU A 60 -25.44 -2.73 -17.08
CA LEU A 60 -26.71 -2.13 -16.66
C LEU A 60 -27.30 -1.22 -17.74
N ILE A 61 -26.48 -0.42 -18.40
CA ILE A 61 -26.93 0.59 -19.37
C ILE A 61 -26.85 0.05 -20.79
N LYS A 62 -25.72 -0.57 -21.17
CA LYS A 62 -25.54 -1.12 -22.53
C LYS A 62 -26.07 -2.55 -22.70
N ARG A 63 -26.62 -3.16 -21.64
CA ARG A 63 -27.23 -4.50 -21.66
C ARG A 63 -26.31 -5.60 -22.22
N LYS A 64 -24.98 -5.44 -22.09
CA LYS A 64 -24.03 -6.47 -22.50
C LYS A 64 -24.11 -7.67 -21.56
N ASN A 65 -24.04 -8.88 -22.13
CA ASN A 65 -23.91 -10.11 -21.36
C ASN A 65 -22.58 -10.10 -20.58
N PRO A 66 -22.58 -10.17 -19.25
CA PRO A 66 -21.35 -10.20 -18.44
C PRO A 66 -20.38 -11.30 -18.85
N ALA A 67 -20.87 -12.46 -19.33
CA ALA A 67 -20.03 -13.57 -19.79
C ALA A 67 -19.14 -13.21 -20.99
N ASN A 68 -19.47 -12.13 -21.72
CA ASN A 68 -18.71 -11.68 -22.88
C ASN A 68 -17.83 -10.44 -22.58
N ILE A 69 -17.81 -9.96 -21.34
CA ILE A 69 -16.98 -8.80 -20.96
C ILE A 69 -15.64 -9.35 -20.44
N PRO A 70 -14.51 -9.03 -21.09
CA PRO A 70 -13.21 -9.49 -20.63
C PRO A 70 -12.86 -8.88 -19.27
N VAL A 71 -12.23 -9.67 -18.41
CA VAL A 71 -11.64 -9.17 -17.16
C VAL A 71 -10.42 -8.33 -17.51
N HIS A 72 -10.34 -7.14 -16.92
CA HIS A 72 -9.25 -6.20 -17.13
C HIS A 72 -8.61 -5.84 -15.79
N ALA A 73 -7.30 -6.08 -15.68
CA ALA A 73 -6.52 -5.53 -14.60
C ALA A 73 -6.09 -4.10 -14.98
N PRO A 74 -6.31 -3.10 -14.11
CA PRO A 74 -5.86 -1.75 -14.40
C PRO A 74 -4.33 -1.69 -14.43
N GLU A 75 -3.79 -0.67 -15.09
CA GLU A 75 -2.35 -0.39 -15.04
C GLU A 75 -1.88 -0.15 -13.60
N ARG A 76 -0.68 -0.64 -13.27
CA ARG A 76 -0.06 -0.41 -11.96
C ARG A 76 -0.05 1.07 -11.60
N GLY A 77 -0.15 1.35 -10.31
CA GLY A 77 0.17 2.63 -9.72
C GLY A 77 1.68 2.81 -9.53
N PRO A 78 2.07 3.87 -8.82
CA PRO A 78 3.47 4.23 -8.64
C PRO A 78 4.24 3.23 -7.78
N VAL A 79 5.55 3.15 -8.01
CA VAL A 79 6.51 2.55 -7.09
C VAL A 79 6.86 3.58 -6.01
N ILE A 80 6.58 3.25 -4.77
CA ILE A 80 6.65 4.16 -3.61
C ILE A 80 7.65 3.62 -2.60
N VAL A 81 8.49 4.48 -2.03
CA VAL A 81 9.42 4.11 -0.95
C VAL A 81 9.24 4.96 0.30
N ASN A 82 9.28 4.33 1.47
CA ASN A 82 9.37 5.04 2.75
C ASN A 82 10.84 5.28 3.15
N ARG A 83 11.28 6.55 3.18
CA ARG A 83 12.67 6.93 3.46
C ARG A 83 13.08 6.65 4.90
N GLN A 84 12.20 6.93 5.87
CA GLN A 84 12.47 6.60 7.28
C GLN A 84 12.73 5.10 7.44
N ARG A 85 11.93 4.26 6.77
CA ARG A 85 12.14 2.80 6.78
C ARG A 85 13.44 2.40 6.10
N ALA A 86 13.77 2.97 4.95
CA ALA A 86 15.05 2.72 4.26
C ALA A 86 16.24 3.04 5.18
N ASN A 87 16.21 4.19 5.87
CA ASN A 87 17.24 4.59 6.82
C ASN A 87 17.32 3.62 8.02
N MET A 88 16.19 3.20 8.58
CA MET A 88 16.14 2.22 9.68
C MET A 88 16.72 0.85 9.30
N LEU A 89 16.69 0.49 8.02
CA LEU A 89 17.18 -0.78 7.49
C LEU A 89 18.59 -0.67 6.89
N GLY A 90 19.16 0.54 6.79
CA GLY A 90 20.45 0.76 6.12
C GLY A 90 20.41 0.50 4.61
N VAL A 91 19.24 0.69 3.97
CA VAL A 91 19.08 0.48 2.52
C VAL A 91 19.35 1.77 1.78
N ASP A 92 20.36 1.78 0.92
CA ASP A 92 20.64 2.90 0.03
C ASP A 92 19.68 2.93 -1.17
N ILE A 93 18.91 4.01 -1.24
CA ILE A 93 17.91 4.27 -2.29
C ILE A 93 18.35 5.39 -3.24
N SER A 94 19.58 5.91 -3.10
CA SER A 94 20.14 6.92 -3.99
C SER A 94 20.32 6.39 -5.41
N GLY A 95 20.05 7.23 -6.41
CA GLY A 95 20.19 6.87 -7.84
C GLY A 95 19.20 5.83 -8.37
N LYS A 96 18.21 5.39 -7.57
CA LYS A 96 17.21 4.40 -7.99
C LYS A 96 16.07 5.07 -8.78
N ALA A 97 16.30 5.26 -10.07
CA ALA A 97 15.39 5.98 -10.97
C ALA A 97 14.01 5.33 -11.18
N PHE A 98 13.81 4.07 -10.77
CA PHE A 98 12.51 3.40 -10.86
C PHE A 98 11.52 3.79 -9.75
N ILE A 99 11.98 4.52 -8.73
CA ILE A 99 11.13 4.98 -7.63
C ILE A 99 10.41 6.26 -8.08
N GLU A 100 9.08 6.23 -8.06
CA GLU A 100 8.22 7.29 -8.59
C GLU A 100 7.71 8.22 -7.49
N GLU A 101 7.51 7.70 -6.27
CA GLU A 101 7.06 8.49 -5.11
C GLU A 101 7.84 8.15 -3.83
N PHE A 102 7.84 9.09 -2.89
CA PHE A 102 8.46 8.92 -1.58
C PHE A 102 7.53 9.36 -0.45
N PHE A 103 7.59 8.63 0.67
CA PHE A 103 7.15 9.11 1.97
C PHE A 103 8.36 9.31 2.86
N ASP A 104 8.50 10.48 3.47
CA ASP A 104 9.66 10.78 4.31
C ASP A 104 9.53 10.13 5.68
N ASN A 105 8.32 10.09 6.25
CA ASN A 105 8.04 9.57 7.57
C ASN A 105 7.08 8.38 7.53
N ALA A 106 7.18 7.50 8.52
CA ALA A 106 6.25 6.42 8.79
C ALA A 106 5.18 6.88 9.79
N LEU A 107 3.92 6.94 9.34
CA LEU A 107 2.79 7.38 10.16
C LEU A 107 2.65 6.55 11.45
N ALA A 108 3.00 5.26 11.42
CA ALA A 108 2.97 4.41 12.61
C ALA A 108 3.95 4.89 13.70
N LEU A 109 5.16 5.34 13.30
CA LEU A 109 6.17 5.83 14.22
C LEU A 109 5.85 7.24 14.72
N GLU A 110 5.22 8.07 13.90
CA GLU A 110 4.74 9.40 14.31
C GLU A 110 3.61 9.31 15.35
N LYS A 111 2.63 8.44 15.13
CA LYS A 111 1.48 8.28 16.03
C LYS A 111 1.85 7.61 17.36
N TYR A 112 2.80 6.68 17.33
CA TYR A 112 3.27 5.96 18.50
C TYR A 112 4.78 6.13 18.68
N PRO A 113 5.28 7.31 19.09
CA PRO A 113 6.71 7.55 19.31
C PRO A 113 7.27 6.64 20.42
N LYS A 114 8.60 6.55 20.53
CA LYS A 114 9.28 5.78 21.58
C LYS A 114 9.23 6.50 22.91
#